data_AF-A0A8T3TAR8-F1
#
_entry.id   AF-A0A8T3TAR8-F1
#
_cell.length_a   1.000
_cell.length_b   1.000
_cell.length_c   1.000
_cell.angle_alpha   90.00
_cell.angle_beta   90.00
_cell.angle_gamma   90.00
#
_symmetry.space_group_name_H-M   'P 1'
#
loop_
_entity.id
_entity.type
_entity.pdbx_description
1 polymer ?
#
loop_
_entity_poly.entity_id
_entity_poly.type
_entity_poly.pdbx_seq_one_letter_code
_entity_poly.pdbx_strand_id
1 'polypeptide(L)'
;MTAHHCLHVWPWTKRPAQRLLLPKWQAITIGRHIISWRPLNDVDLAHELKHVEQWRHHGMRFIVRYLRAGRAAARRGGHRYRDNPFEVEARAAEQAVRQHSGGHTTPAGP
;
A
#
# COMPACT_ATOMS: atom_id res chain seq x y z
N MET A 1 5.90 2.15 -17.36
CA MET A 1 5.27 0.82 -17.59
C MET A 1 4.13 0.67 -16.61
N THR A 2 2.89 0.72 -17.08
CA THR A 2 1.70 0.48 -16.25
C THR A 2 1.79 -0.93 -15.68
N ALA A 3 1.97 -1.05 -14.36
CA ALA A 3 1.96 -2.36 -13.73
C ALA A 3 0.55 -2.94 -13.89
N HIS A 4 0.41 -4.02 -14.68
CA HIS A 4 -0.83 -4.78 -14.79
C HIS A 4 -1.20 -5.32 -13.40
N HIS A 5 -2.15 -4.68 -12.75
CA HIS A 5 -2.70 -5.08 -11.46
C HIS A 5 -4.12 -5.61 -11.65
N CYS A 6 -4.59 -6.41 -10.69
CA CYS A 6 -5.95 -6.92 -10.66
C CYS A 6 -6.55 -6.63 -9.28
N LEU A 7 -7.50 -5.69 -9.23
CA LEU A 7 -8.19 -5.31 -7.99
C LEU A 7 -9.43 -6.18 -7.79
N HIS A 8 -9.44 -6.92 -6.68
CA HIS A 8 -10.55 -7.74 -6.21
C HIS A 8 -11.21 -7.04 -5.02
N VAL A 9 -12.47 -6.62 -5.18
CA VAL A 9 -13.24 -6.04 -4.08
C VAL A 9 -14.20 -7.09 -3.53
N TRP A 10 -13.93 -7.58 -2.31
CA TRP A 10 -14.74 -8.60 -1.63
C TRP A 10 -15.31 -8.06 -0.32
N PRO A 11 -16.48 -7.40 -0.34
CA PRO A 11 -17.05 -6.72 0.82
C PRO A 11 -17.31 -7.65 2.02
N TRP A 12 -17.62 -8.92 1.75
CA TRP A 12 -17.92 -9.93 2.76
C TRP A 12 -16.68 -10.36 3.57
N THR A 13 -15.46 -10.09 3.09
CA THR A 13 -14.21 -10.44 3.80
C THR A 13 -13.92 -9.56 5.01
N LYS A 14 -14.60 -8.41 5.15
CA LYS A 14 -14.39 -7.45 6.24
C LYS A 14 -14.51 -8.10 7.62
N ARG A 15 -15.61 -8.80 7.89
CA ARG A 15 -15.91 -9.40 9.21
C ARG A 15 -14.96 -10.56 9.58
N PRO A 16 -14.70 -11.56 8.72
CA PRO A 16 -13.78 -12.64 9.07
C PRO A 16 -12.32 -12.14 9.17
N ALA A 17 -11.85 -11.27 8.27
CA ALA A 17 -10.47 -10.79 8.28
C ALA A 17 -10.16 -9.86 9.47
N GLN A 18 -11.09 -8.96 9.83
CA GLN A 18 -10.94 -8.09 11.01
C GLN A 18 -10.99 -8.87 12.32
N ARG A 19 -11.76 -9.96 12.38
CA ARG A 19 -11.89 -10.79 13.58
C ARG A 19 -10.69 -11.69 13.82
N LEU A 20 -9.98 -12.11 12.76
CA LEU A 20 -8.90 -13.10 12.88
C LEU A 20 -7.47 -12.57 12.70
N LEU A 21 -7.23 -11.59 11.82
CA LEU A 21 -5.85 -11.30 11.37
C LEU A 21 -5.43 -9.83 11.46
N LEU A 22 -6.28 -8.86 11.11
CA LEU A 22 -5.85 -7.46 10.98
C LEU A 22 -7.00 -6.46 11.25
N PRO A 23 -7.12 -5.88 12.47
CA PRO A 23 -8.24 -5.02 12.84
C PRO A 23 -8.32 -3.70 12.02
N LYS A 24 -7.24 -3.29 11.36
CA LYS A 24 -7.18 -2.07 10.51
C LYS A 24 -6.84 -2.33 9.04
N TRP A 25 -6.95 -3.59 8.60
CA TRP A 25 -6.72 -3.93 7.21
C TRP A 25 -7.70 -3.21 6.27
N GLN A 26 -7.17 -2.71 5.15
CA GLN A 26 -7.96 -2.09 4.09
C GLN A 26 -7.78 -2.83 2.76
N ALA A 27 -6.54 -3.19 2.43
CA ALA A 27 -6.21 -4.03 1.31
C ALA A 27 -4.93 -4.85 1.59
N ILE A 28 -4.67 -5.84 0.73
CA ILE A 28 -3.36 -6.48 0.57
C ILE A 28 -3.00 -6.58 -0.88
N THR A 29 -1.70 -6.57 -1.09
CA THR A 29 -1.11 -6.93 -2.36
C THR A 29 -0.38 -8.27 -2.26
N ILE A 30 -0.74 -9.20 -3.14
CA ILE A 30 -0.07 -10.48 -3.35
C ILE A 30 0.30 -10.58 -4.83
N GLY A 31 1.58 -10.38 -5.14
CA GLY A 31 2.05 -10.34 -6.53
C GLY A 31 1.43 -9.16 -7.27
N ARG A 32 0.57 -9.46 -8.26
CA ARG A 32 -0.20 -8.45 -9.02
C ARG A 32 -1.65 -8.27 -8.53
N HIS A 33 -2.06 -9.05 -7.55
CA HIS A 33 -3.45 -9.08 -7.07
C HIS A 33 -3.57 -8.18 -5.86
N ILE A 34 -4.46 -7.20 -5.96
CA ILE A 34 -4.83 -6.32 -4.85
C ILE A 34 -6.19 -6.80 -4.36
N ILE A 35 -6.30 -7.18 -3.10
CA ILE A 35 -7.56 -7.64 -2.50
C ILE A 35 -7.97 -6.63 -1.45
N SER A 36 -9.14 -6.02 -1.62
CA SER A 36 -9.71 -5.07 -0.65
C SER A 36 -11.13 -5.47 -0.27
N TRP A 37 -11.57 -5.03 0.91
CA TRP A 37 -12.98 -5.16 1.31
C TRP A 37 -13.83 -3.95 0.89
N ARG A 38 -13.22 -2.89 0.35
CA ARG A 38 -13.93 -1.70 -0.16
C ARG A 38 -13.32 -1.22 -1.48
N PRO A 39 -14.02 -0.39 -2.26
CA PRO A 39 -13.38 0.38 -3.32
C PRO A 39 -12.22 1.23 -2.76
N LEU A 40 -11.11 1.24 -3.51
CA LEU A 40 -9.94 2.06 -3.21
C LEU A 40 -10.06 3.38 -3.98
N ASN A 41 -9.76 4.50 -3.32
CA ASN A 41 -9.56 5.76 -4.04
C ASN A 41 -8.16 5.80 -4.67
N ASP A 42 -7.86 6.82 -5.47
CA ASP A 42 -6.58 6.92 -6.18
C ASP A 42 -5.37 6.90 -5.25
N VAL A 43 -5.51 7.46 -4.04
CA VAL A 43 -4.45 7.50 -3.03
C VAL A 43 -4.19 6.11 -2.47
N ASP A 44 -5.25 5.41 -2.04
CA ASP A 44 -5.15 4.04 -1.52
C ASP A 44 -4.64 3.09 -2.61
N LEU A 45 -5.07 3.28 -3.87
CA LEU A 45 -4.62 2.49 -5.01
C LEU A 45 -3.14 2.72 -5.30
N ALA A 46 -2.66 3.97 -5.20
CA ALA A 46 -1.23 4.28 -5.40
C ALA A 46 -0.33 3.56 -4.39
N HIS A 47 -0.78 3.44 -3.14
CA HIS A 47 -0.09 2.65 -2.12
C HIS A 47 0.04 1.18 -2.55
N GLU A 48 -1.08 0.54 -2.89
CA GLU A 48 -1.10 -0.88 -3.27
C GLU A 48 -0.34 -1.15 -4.58
N LEU A 49 -0.41 -0.22 -5.54
CA LEU A 49 0.38 -0.29 -6.77
C LEU A 49 1.88 -0.28 -6.50
N LYS A 50 2.34 0.47 -5.48
CA LYS A 50 3.75 0.43 -5.09
C LYS A 50 4.15 -0.94 -4.56
N HIS A 51 3.28 -1.60 -3.80
CA HIS A 51 3.50 -3.00 -3.41
C HIS A 51 3.50 -3.95 -4.60
N VAL A 52 2.66 -3.74 -5.62
CA VAL A 52 2.70 -4.55 -6.85
C VAL A 52 4.05 -4.39 -7.55
N GLU A 53 4.58 -3.17 -7.62
CA GLU A 53 5.91 -2.91 -8.18
C GLU A 53 7.01 -3.61 -7.38
N GLN A 54 6.98 -3.50 -6.05
CA GLN A 54 7.94 -4.16 -5.16
C GLN A 54 7.87 -5.69 -5.27
N TRP A 55 6.66 -6.25 -5.39
CA TRP A 55 6.44 -7.67 -5.67
C TRP A 55 7.01 -8.08 -7.03
N ARG A 56 6.83 -7.28 -8.08
CA ARG A 56 7.41 -7.55 -9.39
C ARG A 56 8.93 -7.51 -9.35
N HIS A 57 9.51 -6.57 -8.60
CA HIS A 57 10.95 -6.40 -8.50
C HIS A 57 11.63 -7.48 -7.62
N HIS A 58 10.98 -7.93 -6.56
CA HIS A 58 11.56 -8.89 -5.60
C HIS A 58 10.98 -10.31 -5.67
N GLY A 59 9.87 -10.52 -6.38
CA GLY A 59 9.15 -11.79 -6.42
C GLY A 59 8.75 -12.27 -5.03
N MET A 60 8.74 -13.60 -4.82
CA MET A 60 8.43 -14.22 -3.52
C MET A 60 9.36 -13.77 -2.38
N ARG A 61 10.56 -13.26 -2.68
CA ARG A 61 11.48 -12.75 -1.66
C ARG A 61 10.97 -11.47 -1.01
N PHE A 62 9.98 -10.80 -1.60
CA PHE A 62 9.37 -9.59 -1.05
C PHE A 62 8.83 -9.82 0.37
N ILE A 63 8.07 -10.89 0.61
CA ILE A 63 7.51 -11.20 1.94
C ILE A 63 8.62 -11.30 2.99
N VAL A 64 9.68 -12.06 2.68
CA VAL A 64 10.81 -12.25 3.59
C VAL A 64 11.53 -10.93 3.85
N ARG A 65 11.77 -10.13 2.81
CA ARG A 65 12.42 -8.82 2.92
C ARG A 65 11.58 -7.85 3.75
N TYR A 66 10.28 -7.78 3.50
CA TYR A 66 9.32 -6.95 4.23
C TYR A 66 9.34 -7.28 5.72
N LEU A 67 9.21 -8.57 6.07
CA LEU A 67 9.21 -9.00 7.48
C LEU A 67 10.57 -8.76 8.15
N ARG A 68 11.68 -8.95 7.44
CA ARG A 68 13.02 -8.65 7.97
C ARG A 68 13.21 -7.16 8.20
N ALA A 69 12.74 -6.30 7.30
CA ALA A 69 12.84 -4.86 7.43
C ALA A 69 12.01 -4.35 8.61
N GLY A 70 10.78 -4.81 8.77
CA GLY A 70 9.95 -4.50 9.95
C GLY A 70 10.56 -4.97 11.27
N ARG A 71 11.14 -6.17 11.31
CA ARG A 71 11.88 -6.67 12.49
C ARG A 71 13.15 -5.87 12.77
N ALA A 72 13.87 -5.44 11.74
CA ALA A 72 15.05 -4.60 11.91
C ALA A 72 14.68 -3.22 12.47
N ALA A 73 13.60 -2.60 12.00
CA ALA A 73 13.07 -1.37 12.56
C ALA A 73 12.65 -1.53 14.02
N ALA A 74 11.92 -2.60 14.36
CA ALA A 74 11.53 -2.90 15.73
C ALA A 74 12.73 -3.11 16.67
N ARG A 75 13.78 -3.82 16.22
CA ARG A 75 15.01 -4.00 16.99
C ARG A 75 15.78 -2.71 17.25
N ARG A 76 15.55 -1.66 16.45
CA ARG A 76 16.12 -0.32 16.64
C ARG A 76 15.24 0.60 17.51
N GLY A 77 14.16 0.05 18.10
CA GLY A 77 13.20 0.82 18.89
C GLY A 77 12.10 1.51 18.07
N GLY A 78 12.05 1.28 16.75
CA GLY A 78 11.03 1.82 15.86
C GLY A 78 9.77 0.95 15.74
N HIS A 79 8.84 1.38 14.90
CA HIS A 79 7.59 0.70 14.62
C HIS A 79 7.68 -0.15 13.34
N ARG A 80 7.45 -1.46 13.46
CA ARG A 80 7.59 -2.48 12.39
C ARG A 80 6.92 -2.16 11.04
N TYR A 81 5.85 -1.37 11.05
CA TYR A 81 5.07 -0.97 9.88
C TYR A 81 5.38 0.48 9.43
N ARG A 82 5.34 1.46 10.35
CA ARG A 82 5.60 2.88 10.03
C ARG A 82 7.04 3.13 9.54
N ASP A 83 8.00 2.36 10.03
CA ASP A 83 9.41 2.57 9.70
C ASP A 83 9.93 1.50 8.74
N ASN A 84 9.04 0.68 8.18
CA ASN A 84 9.42 -0.28 7.14
C ASN A 84 9.69 0.49 5.83
N PRO A 85 10.87 0.38 5.21
CA PRO A 85 11.20 1.09 3.97
C PRO A 85 10.19 0.84 2.85
N PHE A 86 9.65 -0.38 2.74
CA PHE A 86 8.64 -0.70 1.73
C PHE A 86 7.33 0.08 1.92
N GLU A 87 6.96 0.31 3.18
CA GLU A 87 5.79 1.08 3.57
C GLU A 87 6.03 2.60 3.45
N VAL A 88 7.27 3.04 3.67
CA VAL A 88 7.68 4.44 3.46
C VAL A 88 7.60 4.78 1.97
N GLU A 89 8.10 3.92 1.09
CA GLU A 89 7.97 4.09 -0.36
C GLU A 89 6.50 4.13 -0.81
N ALA A 90 5.66 3.24 -0.27
CA ALA A 90 4.23 3.23 -0.58
C ALA A 90 3.53 4.52 -0.12
N ARG A 91 3.86 5.04 1.07
CA ARG A 91 3.39 6.35 1.54
C ARG A 91 3.88 7.52 0.70
N ALA A 92 5.11 7.46 0.18
CA ALA A 92 5.61 8.48 -0.73
C ALA A 92 4.78 8.53 -2.02
N ALA A 93 4.35 7.36 -2.53
CA ALA A 93 3.44 7.29 -3.68
C ALA A 93 2.05 7.89 -3.37
N GLU A 94 1.49 7.62 -2.18
CA GLU A 94 0.25 8.30 -1.73
C GLU A 94 0.40 9.82 -1.74
N GLN A 95 1.51 10.32 -1.19
CA GLN A 95 1.78 11.76 -1.09
C GLN A 95 1.90 12.40 -2.48
N ALA A 96 2.60 11.74 -3.40
CA ALA A 96 2.72 12.20 -4.77
C ALA A 96 1.33 12.34 -5.43
N VAL A 97 0.44 11.34 -5.28
CA VAL A 97 -0.92 11.43 -5.83
C VAL A 97 -1.73 12.54 -5.15
N ARG A 98 -1.67 12.67 -3.82
CA ARG A 98 -2.34 13.77 -3.10
C ARG A 98 -1.90 15.15 -3.58
N GLN A 99 -0.61 15.33 -3.86
CA GLN A 99 -0.07 16.60 -4.38
C GLN A 99 -0.57 16.89 -5.81
N HIS A 100 -0.66 15.88 -6.67
CA HIS A 100 -1.21 16.05 -8.03
C HIS A 100 -2.72 16.36 -8.01
N SER A 101 -3.49 15.73 -7.12
CA SER A 101 -4.93 16.00 -6.97
C SER A 101 -5.22 17.35 -6.29
N GLY A 102 -4.32 17.83 -5.43
CA GLY A 102 -4.41 19.12 -4.76
C GLY A 102 -3.84 20.32 -5.55
N GLY A 103 -3.16 20.06 -6.68
CA GLY A 103 -2.55 21.08 -7.53
C GLY A 103 -3.51 21.78 -8.50
N HIS A 104 -4.80 21.45 -8.50
CA HIS A 104 -5.82 22.12 -9.31
C HIS A 104 -6.42 23.33 -8.57
N THR A 105 -5.56 24.23 -8.09
CA THR A 105 -5.96 25.59 -7.71
C THR A 105 -5.62 26.50 -8.88
N THR A 106 -6.64 26.86 -9.66
CA THR A 106 -6.57 27.88 -10.71
C THR A 106 -5.83 29.11 -10.18
N PRO A 107 -4.77 29.61 -10.83
CA PRO A 107 -4.26 30.91 -10.49
C PRO A 107 -5.36 31.92 -10.81
N ALA A 108 -5.86 32.61 -9.78
CA ALA A 108 -6.69 33.79 -9.98
C ALA A 108 -5.89 34.76 -10.84
N GLY A 109 -6.42 35.04 -12.03
CA GLY A 109 -5.86 36.01 -12.97
C GLY A 109 -5.84 37.42 -12.38
N PRO A 110 -5.08 38.33 -13.01
CA PRO A 110 -4.68 39.63 -12.47
C PRO A 110 -5.85 40.54 -12.10
#